data_AF-L9YBI3-F1
#
_entry.id   AF-L9YBI3-F1
#
_cell.length_a   1.000
_cell.length_b   1.000
_cell.length_c   1.000
_cell.angle_alpha   90.00
_cell.angle_beta   90.00
_cell.angle_gamma   90.00
#
_symmetry.space_group_name_H-M   'P 1'
#
loop_
_entity.id
_entity.type
_entity.pdbx_description
1 polymer ?
#
loop_
_entity_poly.entity_id
_entity_poly.type
_entity_poly.pdbx_seq_one_letter_code
_entity_poly.pdbx_strand_id
1 'polypeptide(L)'
;MGQRHLDETELTIDCAARRLEVEPAAEIARAAFDHAGELAALEYGRPAAVLGAVRLACRRTDVTEPALGRLEDAFDVDPDRVVAADRVLAEHLMSPADDAEIRSLRQTLIVAREVLAAVERGRGAGPELPGSHLADAAPFLLARASSHLDSRTDREFRGLEPAALRDHIERLEADLELARLGTDLYARVSDEE
;
A
#
# COMPACT_ATOMS: atom_id res chain seq x y z
N MET A 1 19.90 -9.78 47.49
CA MET A 1 18.50 -10.12 47.13
C MET A 1 17.82 -8.81 46.76
N GLY A 2 17.62 -8.58 45.47
CA GLY A 2 17.07 -7.32 44.95
C GLY A 2 17.10 -7.31 43.43
N GLN A 3 16.54 -8.36 42.83
CA GLN A 3 16.22 -8.35 41.41
C GLN A 3 15.10 -7.33 41.21
N ARG A 4 15.41 -6.19 40.58
CA ARG A 4 14.40 -5.38 39.91
C ARG A 4 14.37 -5.88 38.47
N HIS A 5 13.60 -6.93 38.28
CA HIS A 5 13.11 -7.36 36.98
C HIS A 5 11.86 -6.53 36.72
N LEU A 6 11.87 -5.73 35.66
CA LEU A 6 10.74 -5.25 34.86
C LEU A 6 11.36 -4.34 33.79
N ASP A 7 12.03 -4.95 32.80
CA ASP A 7 12.00 -4.35 31.47
C ASP A 7 10.54 -4.48 31.03
N GLU A 8 9.71 -3.52 31.41
CA GLU A 8 8.47 -3.25 30.68
C GLU A 8 8.92 -2.76 29.31
N THR A 9 9.16 -3.70 28.40
CA THR A 9 9.44 -3.37 27.01
C THR A 9 8.18 -2.71 26.48
N GLU A 10 8.16 -1.39 26.51
CA GLU A 10 7.07 -0.56 26.03
C GLU A 10 6.71 -1.03 24.62
N LEU A 11 5.42 -1.36 24.39
CA LEU A 11 4.99 -1.94 23.11
C LEU A 11 5.35 -0.99 21.98
N THR A 12 6.21 -1.44 21.06
CA THR A 12 6.61 -0.68 19.86
C THR A 12 5.88 -1.17 18.63
N ILE A 13 5.88 -0.34 17.57
CA ILE A 13 5.30 -0.67 16.26
C ILE A 13 5.96 -1.93 15.68
N ASP A 14 7.29 -2.04 15.71
CA ASP A 14 8.00 -3.21 15.16
C ASP A 14 7.68 -4.50 15.92
N CYS A 15 7.56 -4.43 17.24
CA CYS A 15 7.15 -5.56 18.06
C CYS A 15 5.73 -6.02 17.72
N ALA A 16 4.80 -5.06 17.59
CA ALA A 16 3.42 -5.35 17.24
C ALA A 16 3.31 -5.94 15.82
N ALA A 17 3.95 -5.30 14.83
CA ALA A 17 3.94 -5.72 13.44
C ALA A 17 4.52 -7.13 13.28
N ARG A 18 5.64 -7.43 13.94
CA ARG A 18 6.23 -8.77 13.91
C ARG A 18 5.33 -9.84 14.51
N ARG A 19 4.72 -9.55 15.67
CA ARG A 19 3.84 -10.52 16.35
C ARG A 19 2.53 -10.76 15.58
N LEU A 20 2.11 -9.79 14.77
CA LEU A 20 0.94 -9.88 13.92
C LEU A 20 1.25 -10.36 12.49
N GLU A 21 2.53 -10.53 12.15
CA GLU A 21 3.01 -10.92 10.81
C GLU A 21 2.61 -9.89 9.73
N VAL A 22 2.73 -8.60 10.07
CA VAL A 22 2.42 -7.45 9.21
C VAL A 22 3.59 -6.48 9.09
N GLU A 23 4.83 -7.00 9.16
CA GLU A 23 6.08 -6.23 9.06
C GLU A 23 6.14 -5.30 7.83
N PRO A 24 5.61 -5.65 6.64
CA PRO A 24 5.62 -4.73 5.51
C PRO A 24 4.83 -3.42 5.75
N ALA A 25 3.93 -3.38 6.74
CA ALA A 25 3.19 -2.18 7.11
C ALA A 25 3.86 -1.37 8.24
N ALA A 26 4.99 -1.83 8.79
CA ALA A 26 5.60 -1.26 10.00
C ALA A 26 6.12 0.18 9.80
N GLU A 27 6.69 0.49 8.64
CA GLU A 27 7.16 1.83 8.30
C GLU A 27 6.02 2.84 8.26
N ILE A 28 4.94 2.51 7.56
CA ILE A 28 3.75 3.37 7.48
C ILE A 28 3.08 3.52 8.84
N ALA A 29 3.08 2.46 9.65
CA ALA A 29 2.58 2.50 11.02
C ALA A 29 3.44 3.42 11.90
N ARG A 30 4.77 3.43 11.74
CA ARG A 30 5.67 4.37 12.43
C ARG A 30 5.38 5.81 12.00
N ALA A 31 5.37 6.10 10.71
CA ALA A 31 5.06 7.43 10.20
C ALA A 31 3.69 7.96 10.68
N ALA A 32 2.66 7.09 10.74
CA ALA A 32 1.36 7.43 11.29
C ALA A 32 1.41 7.71 12.81
N PHE A 33 2.10 6.86 13.56
CA PHE A 33 2.25 7.01 15.00
C PHE A 33 3.09 8.24 15.37
N ASP A 34 4.16 8.53 14.65
CA ASP A 34 5.02 9.69 14.90
C ASP A 34 4.29 11.01 14.61
N HIS A 35 3.34 11.00 13.69
CA HIS A 35 2.51 12.17 13.38
C HIS A 35 1.41 12.45 14.41
N ALA A 36 0.65 11.42 14.83
CA ALA A 36 -0.54 11.60 15.66
C ALA A 36 -0.72 10.58 16.79
N GLY A 37 0.22 9.65 16.96
CA GLY A 37 0.16 8.55 17.93
C GLY A 37 0.17 9.00 19.38
N GLU A 38 0.86 10.09 19.71
CA GLU A 38 0.84 10.66 21.07
C GLU A 38 -0.56 11.16 21.46
N LEU A 39 -1.33 11.72 20.53
CA LEU A 39 -2.72 12.14 20.80
C LEU A 39 -3.61 10.93 21.10
N ALA A 40 -3.52 9.89 20.28
CA ALA A 40 -4.26 8.65 20.50
C ALA A 40 -3.81 7.92 21.79
N ALA A 41 -2.52 7.98 22.12
CA ALA A 41 -1.96 7.35 23.31
C ALA A 41 -2.43 8.04 24.60
N LEU A 42 -2.58 9.38 24.58
CA LEU A 42 -3.14 10.14 25.70
C LEU A 42 -4.60 9.77 26.01
N GLU A 43 -5.39 9.50 24.97
CA GLU A 43 -6.83 9.22 25.13
C GLU A 43 -7.14 7.74 25.37
N TYR A 44 -6.46 6.83 24.67
CA TYR A 44 -6.79 5.40 24.64
C TYR A 44 -5.70 4.50 25.21
N GLY A 45 -4.53 5.06 25.54
CA GLY A 45 -3.35 4.35 26.00
C GLY A 45 -2.42 3.95 24.85
N ARG A 46 -1.11 3.94 25.14
CA ARG A 46 -0.06 3.63 24.15
C ARG A 46 -0.27 2.29 23.43
N PRO A 47 -0.63 1.17 24.09
CA PRO A 47 -0.87 -0.08 23.37
C PRO A 47 -1.99 0.02 22.33
N ALA A 48 -3.10 0.70 22.66
CA ALA A 48 -4.20 0.92 21.73
C ALA A 48 -3.79 1.81 20.56
N ALA A 49 -3.00 2.86 20.81
CA ALA A 49 -2.46 3.74 19.78
C ALA A 49 -1.49 3.02 18.81
N VAL A 50 -0.58 2.20 19.34
CA VAL A 50 0.35 1.39 18.53
C VAL A 50 -0.40 0.40 17.65
N LEU A 51 -1.34 -0.36 18.22
CA LEU A 51 -2.16 -1.30 17.45
C LEU A 51 -3.09 -0.58 16.47
N GLY A 52 -3.58 0.60 16.82
CA GLY A 52 -4.36 1.47 15.94
C GLY A 52 -3.56 1.91 14.72
N ALA A 53 -2.31 2.32 14.92
CA ALA A 53 -1.40 2.69 13.83
C ALA A 53 -1.08 1.51 12.91
N VAL A 54 -0.85 0.31 13.47
CA VAL A 54 -0.63 -0.91 12.68
C VAL A 54 -1.86 -1.25 11.83
N ARG A 55 -3.08 -1.18 12.40
CA ARG A 55 -4.31 -1.40 11.63
C ARG A 55 -4.50 -0.36 10.54
N LEU A 56 -4.27 0.91 10.83
CA LEU A 56 -4.36 2.00 9.86
C LEU A 56 -3.41 1.76 8.68
N ALA A 57 -2.16 1.40 8.97
CA ALA A 57 -1.16 1.08 7.96
C ALA A 57 -1.55 -0.13 7.11
N CYS A 58 -2.09 -1.19 7.72
CA CYS A 58 -2.59 -2.35 6.95
C CYS A 58 -3.70 -1.92 5.99
N ARG A 59 -4.66 -1.09 6.43
CA ARG A 59 -5.74 -0.61 5.54
C ARG A 59 -5.27 0.30 4.42
N ARG A 60 -4.19 1.07 4.65
CA ARG A 60 -3.58 1.95 3.64
C ARG A 60 -2.55 1.23 2.77
N THR A 61 -2.35 -0.08 2.94
CA THR A 61 -1.45 -0.91 2.13
C THR A 61 -2.19 -2.11 1.56
N ASP A 62 -1.46 -2.99 0.86
CA ASP A 62 -1.99 -4.29 0.42
C ASP A 62 -1.87 -5.37 1.51
N VAL A 63 -1.46 -5.01 2.74
CA VAL A 63 -1.31 -5.95 3.86
C VAL A 63 -2.68 -6.25 4.48
N THR A 64 -2.95 -7.53 4.75
CA THR A 64 -4.23 -7.93 5.35
C THR A 64 -4.33 -7.40 6.77
N GLU A 65 -5.39 -6.64 7.05
CA GLU A 65 -5.65 -6.10 8.39
C GLU A 65 -5.85 -7.23 9.41
N PRO A 66 -5.16 -7.20 10.57
CA PRO A 66 -5.38 -8.17 11.63
C PRO A 66 -6.80 -8.11 12.19
N ALA A 67 -7.42 -9.28 12.38
CA ALA A 67 -8.74 -9.38 13.02
C ALA A 67 -8.68 -8.87 14.47
N LEU A 68 -9.73 -8.18 14.91
CA LEU A 68 -9.80 -7.58 16.24
C LEU A 68 -9.60 -8.59 17.38
N GLY A 69 -10.18 -9.80 17.27
CA GLY A 69 -9.96 -10.87 18.27
C GLY A 69 -8.49 -11.30 18.38
N ARG A 70 -7.74 -11.28 17.27
CA ARG A 70 -6.29 -11.57 17.29
C ARG A 70 -5.51 -10.51 18.07
N LEU A 71 -5.97 -9.26 18.08
CA LEU A 71 -5.33 -8.16 18.81
C LEU A 71 -5.55 -8.29 20.31
N GLU A 72 -6.79 -8.60 20.71
CA GLU A 72 -7.15 -8.89 22.10
C GLU A 72 -6.33 -10.08 22.63
N ASP A 73 -6.36 -11.21 21.91
CA ASP A 73 -5.63 -12.43 22.31
C ASP A 73 -4.10 -12.21 22.41
N ALA A 74 -3.53 -11.41 21.50
CA ALA A 74 -2.08 -11.25 21.43
C ALA A 74 -1.52 -10.22 22.40
N PHE A 75 -2.30 -9.19 22.77
CA PHE A 75 -1.81 -8.02 23.50
C PHE A 75 -2.63 -7.65 24.75
N ASP A 76 -3.75 -8.32 25.03
CA ASP A 76 -4.65 -8.02 26.15
C ASP A 76 -5.16 -6.57 26.12
N VAL A 77 -5.52 -6.09 24.91
CA VAL A 77 -6.02 -4.73 24.68
C VAL A 77 -7.47 -4.81 24.17
N ASP A 78 -8.33 -3.98 24.77
CA ASP A 78 -9.72 -3.79 24.34
C ASP A 78 -9.81 -3.37 22.85
N PRO A 79 -10.44 -4.18 21.98
CA PRO A 79 -10.60 -3.88 20.56
C PRO A 79 -11.26 -2.54 20.27
N ASP A 80 -12.23 -2.10 21.09
CA ASP A 80 -12.94 -0.85 20.87
C ASP A 80 -12.01 0.35 21.04
N ARG A 81 -11.06 0.27 21.97
CA ARG A 81 -10.01 1.29 22.14
C ARG A 81 -9.05 1.33 20.97
N VAL A 82 -8.69 0.17 20.42
CA VAL A 82 -7.85 0.10 19.22
C VAL A 82 -8.56 0.74 18.03
N VAL A 83 -9.86 0.48 17.85
CA VAL A 83 -10.67 1.10 16.78
C VAL A 83 -10.81 2.60 16.98
N ALA A 84 -10.98 3.07 18.21
CA ALA A 84 -11.07 4.50 18.50
C ALA A 84 -9.73 5.22 18.25
N ALA A 85 -8.61 4.65 18.71
CA ALA A 85 -7.27 5.19 18.47
C ALA A 85 -6.94 5.27 16.98
N ASP A 86 -7.28 4.23 16.22
CA ASP A 86 -7.18 4.17 14.77
C ASP A 86 -7.96 5.29 14.06
N ARG A 87 -9.18 5.59 14.52
CA ARG A 87 -9.96 6.72 13.99
C ARG A 87 -9.30 8.07 14.27
N VAL A 88 -8.81 8.29 15.49
CA VAL A 88 -8.09 9.53 15.84
C VAL A 88 -6.87 9.73 14.95
N LEU A 89 -6.07 8.67 14.74
CA LEU A 89 -4.93 8.71 13.83
C LEU A 89 -5.37 9.09 12.40
N ALA A 90 -6.43 8.44 11.90
CA ALA A 90 -6.93 8.69 10.56
C ALA A 90 -7.45 10.12 10.36
N GLU A 91 -8.09 10.72 11.36
CA GLU A 91 -8.61 12.09 11.32
C GLU A 91 -7.51 13.15 11.18
N HIS A 92 -6.30 12.85 11.68
CA HIS A 92 -5.16 13.75 11.64
C HIS A 92 -4.28 13.57 10.40
N LEU A 93 -4.61 12.62 9.54
CA LEU A 93 -3.90 12.33 8.31
C LEU A 93 -4.80 12.65 7.11
N MET A 94 -4.24 13.21 6.04
CA MET A 94 -4.94 13.28 4.77
C MET A 94 -5.56 11.93 4.42
N SER A 95 -6.82 11.99 3.98
CA SER A 95 -7.55 10.81 3.53
C SER A 95 -6.90 10.24 2.27
N PRO A 96 -6.93 8.91 2.08
CA PRO A 96 -6.56 8.33 0.80
C PRO A 96 -7.47 8.85 -0.31
N ALA A 97 -7.03 8.65 -1.55
CA ALA A 97 -7.89 8.75 -2.72
C ALA A 97 -9.10 7.82 -2.59
N ASP A 98 -10.15 8.08 -3.37
CA ASP A 98 -11.32 7.24 -3.33
C ASP A 98 -11.06 5.82 -3.88
N ASP A 99 -11.91 4.86 -3.50
CA ASP A 99 -11.77 3.46 -3.92
C ASP A 99 -11.83 3.29 -5.45
N ALA A 100 -12.49 4.20 -6.17
CA ALA A 100 -12.60 4.12 -7.62
C ALA A 100 -11.29 4.54 -8.29
N GLU A 101 -10.64 5.58 -7.79
CA GLU A 101 -9.32 6.04 -8.22
C GLU A 101 -8.25 4.99 -7.93
N ILE A 102 -8.18 4.47 -6.70
CA ILE A 102 -7.23 3.41 -6.33
C ILE A 102 -7.44 2.16 -7.20
N ARG A 103 -8.70 1.79 -7.47
CA ARG A 103 -9.03 0.66 -8.35
C ARG A 103 -8.60 0.91 -9.79
N SER A 104 -8.84 2.12 -10.30
CA SER A 104 -8.45 2.53 -11.65
C SER A 104 -6.93 2.45 -11.85
N LEU A 105 -6.16 2.96 -10.88
CA LEU A 105 -4.70 2.88 -10.88
C LEU A 105 -4.20 1.43 -10.84
N ARG A 106 -4.76 0.59 -9.95
CA ARG A 106 -4.43 -0.85 -9.89
C ARG A 106 -4.68 -1.56 -11.22
N GLN A 107 -5.84 -1.32 -11.84
CA GLN A 107 -6.19 -1.94 -13.11
C GLN A 107 -5.25 -1.48 -14.24
N THR A 108 -4.94 -0.18 -14.27
CA THR A 108 -3.99 0.40 -15.24
C THR A 108 -2.59 -0.21 -15.08
N LEU A 109 -2.13 -0.38 -13.84
CA LEU A 109 -0.84 -1.00 -13.53
C LEU A 109 -0.77 -2.46 -14.00
N ILE A 110 -1.84 -3.24 -13.81
CA ILE A 110 -1.95 -4.62 -14.32
C ILE A 110 -1.81 -4.62 -15.85
N VAL A 111 -2.54 -3.74 -16.54
CA VAL A 111 -2.47 -3.64 -18.00
C VAL A 111 -1.07 -3.26 -18.47
N ALA A 112 -0.41 -2.30 -17.81
CA ALA A 112 0.94 -1.88 -18.17
C ALA A 112 1.96 -3.02 -18.02
N ARG A 113 1.87 -3.81 -16.95
CA ARG A 113 2.72 -5.00 -16.73
C ARG A 113 2.50 -6.07 -17.79
N GLU A 114 1.24 -6.33 -18.16
CA GLU A 114 0.93 -7.29 -19.24
C GLU A 114 1.43 -6.82 -20.61
N VAL A 115 1.36 -5.51 -20.88
CA VAL A 115 1.92 -4.93 -22.10
C VAL A 115 3.45 -5.06 -22.11
N LEU A 116 4.14 -4.78 -20.99
CA LEU A 116 5.58 -5.01 -20.87
C LEU A 116 5.93 -6.48 -21.14
N ALA A 117 5.23 -7.41 -20.49
CA ALA A 117 5.46 -8.84 -20.68
C ALA A 117 5.25 -9.28 -22.13
N ALA A 118 4.23 -8.73 -22.81
CA ALA A 118 3.97 -9.00 -24.22
C ALA A 118 5.08 -8.46 -25.14
N VAL A 119 5.55 -7.24 -24.89
CA VAL A 119 6.69 -6.66 -25.62
C VAL A 119 7.96 -7.47 -25.41
N GLU A 120 8.23 -7.93 -24.19
CA GLU A 120 9.39 -8.77 -23.88
C GLU A 120 9.32 -10.17 -24.52
N ARG A 121 8.10 -10.73 -24.65
CA ARG A 121 7.86 -11.99 -25.39
C ARG A 121 8.06 -11.85 -26.90
N GLY A 122 7.98 -10.63 -27.43
CA GLY A 122 8.20 -10.30 -28.84
C GLY A 122 6.93 -10.35 -29.71
N ARG A 123 7.10 -10.06 -31.00
CA ARG A 123 5.99 -9.87 -31.95
C ARG A 123 5.13 -11.12 -32.08
N GLY A 124 3.81 -10.92 -32.12
CA GLY A 124 2.81 -12.00 -32.24
C GLY A 124 2.27 -12.53 -30.91
N ALA A 125 2.84 -12.15 -29.77
CA ALA A 125 2.31 -12.47 -28.45
C ALA A 125 1.62 -11.24 -27.86
N GLY A 126 0.29 -11.26 -27.74
CA GLY A 126 -0.48 -10.13 -27.18
C GLY A 126 -0.40 -10.07 -25.64
N PRO A 127 -0.90 -8.96 -25.04
CA PRO A 127 -1.15 -8.89 -23.60
C PRO A 127 -2.18 -9.93 -23.17
N GLU A 128 -1.97 -10.58 -22.03
CA GLU A 128 -2.87 -11.60 -21.49
C GLU A 128 -3.69 -10.97 -20.36
N LEU A 129 -4.83 -10.36 -20.69
CA LEU A 129 -5.66 -9.67 -19.72
C LEU A 129 -6.66 -10.63 -19.04
N PRO A 130 -6.53 -10.93 -17.74
CA PRO A 130 -7.46 -11.79 -17.02
C PRO A 130 -8.76 -11.03 -16.70
N GLY A 131 -9.62 -10.85 -17.71
CA GLY A 131 -10.99 -10.34 -17.56
C GLY A 131 -11.30 -9.11 -18.41
N SER A 132 -12.54 -9.03 -18.90
CA SER A 132 -13.00 -8.03 -19.88
C SER A 132 -12.81 -6.58 -19.43
N HIS A 133 -13.03 -6.29 -18.15
CA HIS A 133 -12.89 -4.93 -17.58
C HIS A 133 -11.47 -4.36 -17.61
N LEU A 134 -10.42 -5.18 -17.71
CA LEU A 134 -9.04 -4.68 -17.79
C LEU A 134 -8.77 -4.07 -19.17
N ALA A 135 -9.49 -4.49 -20.20
CA ALA A 135 -9.39 -3.87 -21.52
C ALA A 135 -9.82 -2.40 -21.51
N ASP A 136 -10.75 -2.05 -20.61
CA ASP A 136 -11.28 -0.69 -20.47
C ASP A 136 -10.42 0.20 -19.56
N ALA A 137 -9.47 -0.37 -18.81
CA ALA A 137 -8.65 0.38 -17.87
C ALA A 137 -7.57 1.24 -18.56
N ALA A 138 -6.99 0.75 -19.66
CA ALA A 138 -5.99 1.50 -20.43
C ALA A 138 -6.16 1.32 -21.95
N PRO A 139 -7.30 1.76 -22.52
CA PRO A 139 -7.67 1.46 -23.91
C PRO A 139 -6.67 2.01 -24.92
N PHE A 140 -6.13 3.21 -24.66
CA PHE A 140 -5.11 3.82 -25.51
C PHE A 140 -3.79 3.05 -25.49
N LEU A 141 -3.36 2.56 -24.33
CA LEU A 141 -2.14 1.77 -24.19
C LEU A 141 -2.28 0.44 -24.95
N LEU A 142 -3.42 -0.24 -24.77
CA LEU A 142 -3.72 -1.51 -25.44
C LEU A 142 -3.82 -1.36 -26.95
N ALA A 143 -4.47 -0.30 -27.46
CA ALA A 143 -4.55 -0.03 -28.89
C ALA A 143 -3.17 0.20 -29.53
N ARG A 144 -2.27 0.90 -28.81
CA ARG A 144 -0.88 1.09 -29.26
C ARG A 144 -0.08 -0.20 -29.19
N ALA A 145 -0.20 -0.97 -28.11
CA ALA A 145 0.49 -2.24 -27.93
C ALA A 145 0.08 -3.26 -29.00
N SER A 146 -1.21 -3.40 -29.27
CA SER A 146 -1.70 -4.32 -30.31
C SER A 146 -1.21 -3.94 -31.71
N SER A 147 -1.15 -2.65 -32.05
CA SER A 147 -0.57 -2.18 -33.31
C SER A 147 0.96 -2.41 -33.40
N HIS A 148 1.65 -2.31 -32.26
CA HIS A 148 3.11 -2.50 -32.16
C HIS A 148 3.52 -3.97 -32.28
N LEU A 149 2.72 -4.87 -31.69
CA LEU A 149 2.98 -6.30 -31.62
C LEU A 149 2.48 -7.06 -32.86
N ASP A 150 1.62 -6.46 -33.67
CA ASP A 150 1.17 -7.04 -34.94
C ASP A 150 2.33 -7.09 -35.95
N SER A 151 2.74 -8.29 -36.31
CA SER A 151 3.82 -8.55 -37.27
C SER A 151 3.50 -8.09 -38.70
N ARG A 152 2.22 -7.82 -39.00
CA ARG A 152 1.79 -7.29 -40.31
C ARG A 152 1.98 -5.78 -40.42
N THR A 153 2.15 -5.10 -39.29
CA THR A 153 2.42 -3.66 -39.23
C THR A 153 3.84 -3.43 -38.75
N ASP A 154 4.66 -2.81 -39.59
CA ASP A 154 6.01 -2.40 -39.20
C ASP A 154 6.00 -1.06 -38.45
N ARG A 155 5.13 -0.96 -37.44
CA ARG A 155 4.86 0.29 -36.73
C ARG A 155 5.45 0.24 -35.33
N GLU A 156 6.55 0.95 -35.16
CA GLU A 156 7.15 1.17 -33.85
C GLU A 156 6.52 2.38 -33.17
N PHE A 157 6.20 2.23 -31.89
CA PHE A 157 5.63 3.30 -31.09
C PHE A 157 6.59 3.65 -29.96
N ARG A 158 7.12 4.87 -30.00
CA ARG A 158 7.92 5.42 -28.89
C ARG A 158 7.11 5.40 -27.58
N GLY A 159 7.72 4.92 -26.52
CA GLY A 159 7.11 4.66 -25.22
C GLY A 159 6.61 3.23 -25.01
N LEU A 160 6.78 2.33 -26.00
CA LEU A 160 6.53 0.88 -25.85
C LEU A 160 7.82 0.06 -25.81
N GLU A 161 8.98 0.71 -25.79
CA GLU A 161 10.24 0.04 -25.50
C GLU A 161 10.24 -0.46 -24.04
N PRO A 162 10.84 -1.63 -23.74
CA PRO A 162 10.81 -2.20 -22.39
C PRO A 162 11.26 -1.24 -21.29
N ALA A 163 12.28 -0.41 -21.55
CA ALA A 163 12.75 0.59 -20.59
C ALA A 163 11.68 1.64 -20.28
N ALA A 164 11.06 2.22 -21.32
CA ALA A 164 10.03 3.25 -21.14
C ALA A 164 8.77 2.70 -20.43
N LEU A 165 8.42 1.43 -20.69
CA LEU A 165 7.32 0.75 -20.00
C LEU A 165 7.65 0.49 -18.52
N ARG A 166 8.89 0.10 -18.19
CA ARG A 166 9.33 -0.02 -16.79
C ARG A 166 9.26 1.33 -16.06
N ASP A 167 9.77 2.40 -16.66
CA ASP A 167 9.68 3.76 -16.09
C ASP A 167 8.23 4.23 -15.91
N HIS A 168 7.31 3.76 -16.77
CA HIS A 168 5.89 4.08 -16.63
C HIS A 168 5.24 3.28 -15.51
N ILE A 169 5.57 1.99 -15.38
CA ILE A 169 5.12 1.12 -14.29
C ILE A 169 5.58 1.66 -12.94
N GLU A 170 6.85 2.05 -12.81
CA GLU A 170 7.40 2.63 -11.59
C GLU A 170 6.64 3.91 -11.17
N ARG A 171 6.35 4.80 -12.13
CA ARG A 171 5.52 5.99 -11.87
C ARG A 171 4.09 5.63 -11.42
N LEU A 172 3.47 4.63 -12.05
CA LEU A 172 2.14 4.17 -11.64
C LEU A 172 2.13 3.51 -10.26
N GLU A 173 3.24 2.85 -9.88
CA GLU A 173 3.43 2.29 -8.54
C GLU A 173 3.51 3.41 -7.50
N ALA A 174 4.30 4.45 -7.76
CA ALA A 174 4.39 5.63 -6.90
C ALA A 174 3.04 6.39 -6.80
N ASP A 175 2.35 6.58 -7.93
CA ASP A 175 1.02 7.22 -7.95
C ASP A 175 0.00 6.40 -7.14
N LEU A 176 0.03 5.07 -7.25
CA LEU A 176 -0.84 4.18 -6.49
C LEU A 176 -0.52 4.20 -4.99
N GLU A 177 0.76 4.25 -4.64
CA GLU A 177 1.19 4.39 -3.25
C GLU A 177 0.71 5.72 -2.66
N LEU A 178 0.97 6.83 -3.35
CA LEU A 178 0.48 8.16 -2.97
C LEU A 178 -1.05 8.17 -2.77
N ALA A 179 -1.79 7.56 -3.71
CA ALA A 179 -3.25 7.46 -3.64
C ALA A 179 -3.72 6.69 -2.40
N ARG A 180 -3.03 5.61 -2.01
CA ARG A 180 -3.39 4.79 -0.84
C ARG A 180 -2.99 5.41 0.49
N LEU A 181 -1.86 6.10 0.53
CA LEU A 181 -1.35 6.69 1.76
C LEU A 181 -1.94 8.07 2.04
N GLY A 182 -2.31 8.80 0.99
CA GLY A 182 -2.53 10.24 1.05
C GLY A 182 -1.20 10.98 1.12
N THR A 183 -1.21 12.28 0.77
CA THR A 183 0.02 13.07 0.63
C THR A 183 0.85 13.15 1.91
N ASP A 184 0.19 13.22 3.07
CA ASP A 184 0.88 13.45 4.36
C ASP A 184 1.70 12.24 4.81
N LEU A 185 1.15 11.03 4.67
CA LEU A 185 1.88 9.81 4.96
C LEU A 185 2.91 9.52 3.88
N TYR A 186 2.56 9.72 2.61
CA TYR A 186 3.48 9.50 1.50
C TYR A 186 4.74 10.36 1.63
N ALA A 187 4.58 11.65 1.93
CA ALA A 187 5.72 12.56 2.13
C ALA A 187 6.60 12.13 3.31
N ARG A 188 6.01 11.71 4.43
CA ARG A 188 6.76 11.27 5.62
C ARG A 188 7.58 10.02 5.35
N VAL A 189 7.00 9.04 4.66
CA VAL A 189 7.72 7.80 4.30
C VAL A 189 8.80 8.09 3.27
N SER A 190 8.52 8.93 2.27
CA SER A 190 9.48 9.27 1.21
C SER A 190 10.65 10.15 1.67
N ASP A 191 10.45 10.97 2.72
CA ASP A 191 11.49 11.83 3.28
C ASP A 191 12.45 11.07 4.22
N GLU A 192 12.11 9.83 4.61
CA GLU A 192 12.93 8.96 5.47
C GLU A 192 13.91 8.06 4.68
N GLU A 193 13.78 7.96 3.36
CA GLU A 193 14.68 7.23 2.44
C GLU A 193 15.84 8.08 1.89
#